data_AF-A0A9E1SAN7-F1
#
_entry.id   AF-A0A9E1SAN7-F1
#
_cell.length_a   1.000
_cell.length_b   1.000
_cell.length_c   1.000
_cell.angle_alpha   90.00
_cell.angle_beta   90.00
_cell.angle_gamma   90.00
#
_symmetry.space_group_name_H-M   'P 1'
#
loop_
_entity.id
_entity.type
_entity.pdbx_description
1 polymer ?
#
loop_
_entity_poly.entity_id
_entity_poly.type
_entity_poly.pdbx_seq_one_letter_code
_entity_poly.pdbx_strand_id
1 'polypeptide(L)'
;SFWEINLRTYVKDKQGKKGVWFYSLDSSDIFAVLGARLMYGLPYNLSLTEGNVSSNQITFRSRRKLPHARARSEFGASFAPIQSGTEFSGSTLDHFLLERYRFWARRKWSTLSTTARVRHSPYQAVRTQETHYRGELFSSQGLAEPTQEATLGHYCKGLKVHASAPSWAFSIAGQANHR
;
A
#
# COMPACT_ATOMS: atom_id res chain seq x y z
N SER A 1 -9.14 1.16 15.03
CA SER A 1 -9.17 1.16 13.55
C SER A 1 -7.75 0.93 13.04
N PHE A 2 -7.59 0.21 11.93
CA PHE A 2 -6.30 0.02 11.29
C PHE A 2 -6.06 1.16 10.31
N TRP A 3 -4.94 1.86 10.47
CA TRP A 3 -4.51 2.86 9.51
C TRP A 3 -3.12 2.54 8.97
N GLU A 4 -2.98 2.76 7.67
CA GLU A 4 -1.75 2.53 6.94
C GLU A 4 -1.62 3.55 5.81
N ILE A 5 -0.40 4.03 5.58
CA ILE A 5 -0.04 4.73 4.34
C ILE A 5 1.11 3.99 3.67
N ASN A 6 1.07 3.93 2.34
CA ASN A 6 2.09 3.27 1.54
C ASN A 6 2.65 4.19 0.47
N LEU A 7 3.96 4.10 0.26
CA LEU A 7 4.62 4.61 -0.95
C LEU A 7 4.89 3.42 -1.86
N ARG A 8 4.27 3.43 -3.03
CA ARG A 8 4.35 2.32 -3.99
C ARG A 8 4.42 2.82 -5.43
N THR A 9 4.91 1.96 -6.31
CA THR A 9 4.90 2.18 -7.76
C THR A 9 4.36 0.95 -8.49
N TYR A 10 4.09 1.09 -9.79
CA TYR A 10 3.65 0.02 -10.67
C TYR A 10 4.85 -0.61 -11.36
N VAL A 11 4.89 -1.94 -11.39
CA VAL A 11 6.00 -2.69 -11.98
C VAL A 11 5.52 -3.85 -12.86
N LYS A 12 6.40 -4.29 -13.75
CA LYS A 12 6.27 -5.51 -14.55
C LYS A 12 7.53 -6.35 -14.32
N ASP A 13 7.37 -7.62 -13.96
CA ASP A 13 8.51 -8.53 -13.79
C ASP A 13 9.05 -9.05 -15.13
N LYS A 14 10.17 -9.79 -15.08
CA LYS A 14 10.80 -10.41 -16.28
C LYS A 14 9.89 -11.39 -17.01
N GLN A 15 8.86 -11.93 -16.36
CA GLN A 15 7.87 -12.85 -16.92
C GLN A 15 6.61 -12.10 -17.41
N GLY A 16 6.62 -10.78 -17.34
CA GLY A 16 5.56 -9.90 -17.79
C GLY A 16 4.39 -9.74 -16.82
N LYS A 17 4.49 -10.25 -15.59
CA LYS A 17 3.45 -10.12 -14.57
C LYS A 17 3.43 -8.70 -14.04
N LYS A 18 2.25 -8.08 -14.02
CA LYS A 18 2.03 -6.71 -13.53
C LYS A 18 1.62 -6.72 -12.06
N GLY A 19 1.97 -5.66 -11.34
CA GLY A 19 1.58 -5.48 -9.93
C GLY A 19 2.16 -4.20 -9.35
N VAL A 20 2.26 -4.14 -8.04
CA VAL A 20 2.85 -3.00 -7.32
C VAL A 20 4.15 -3.37 -6.62
N TRP A 21 5.05 -2.40 -6.52
CA TRP A 21 6.24 -2.48 -5.69
C TRP A 21 6.09 -1.53 -4.50
N PHE A 22 6.21 -2.07 -3.28
CA PHE A 22 6.20 -1.24 -2.07
C PHE A 22 7.59 -0.73 -1.75
N TYR A 23 7.74 0.59 -1.72
CA TYR A 23 8.92 1.25 -1.15
C TYR A 23 8.80 1.37 0.37
N SER A 24 7.62 1.77 0.85
CA SER A 24 7.35 1.95 2.26
C SER A 24 5.91 1.59 2.62
N LEU A 25 5.74 1.08 3.84
CA LEU A 25 4.45 0.86 4.49
C LEU A 25 4.55 1.41 5.92
N ASP A 26 3.74 2.37 6.29
CA ASP A 26 3.75 2.95 7.64
C ASP A 26 2.44 2.57 8.33
N SER A 27 2.51 1.89 9.48
CA SER A 27 1.32 1.43 10.20
C SER A 27 1.54 1.41 11.71
N SER A 28 0.46 1.58 12.46
CA SER A 28 0.43 1.43 13.92
C SER A 28 0.27 -0.01 14.40
N ASP A 29 -0.13 -0.94 13.54
CA ASP A 29 -0.41 -2.32 13.92
C ASP A 29 0.86 -3.18 13.91
N ILE A 30 1.44 -3.34 15.10
CA ILE A 30 2.66 -4.10 15.34
C ILE A 30 2.53 -5.57 14.90
N PHE A 31 1.35 -6.19 14.97
CA PHE A 31 1.15 -7.61 14.66
C PHE A 31 0.99 -7.86 13.16
N ALA A 32 0.25 -7.00 12.45
CA ALA A 32 0.23 -7.00 10.99
C ALA A 32 1.63 -6.70 10.42
N VAL A 33 2.33 -5.72 11.02
CA VAL A 33 3.71 -5.37 10.70
C VAL A 33 4.65 -6.56 10.88
N LEU A 34 4.57 -7.30 12.00
CA LEU A 34 5.50 -8.40 12.26
C LEU A 34 5.23 -9.59 11.33
N GLY A 35 3.99 -10.04 11.22
CA GLY A 35 3.61 -11.18 10.36
C GLY A 35 3.86 -10.91 8.88
N ALA A 36 3.52 -9.71 8.39
CA ALA A 36 3.71 -9.35 7.00
C ALA A 36 5.17 -9.03 6.65
N ARG A 37 5.99 -8.52 7.60
CA ARG A 37 7.44 -8.41 7.43
C ARG A 37 8.12 -9.77 7.37
N LEU A 38 7.79 -10.64 8.32
CA LEU A 38 8.36 -11.98 8.42
C LEU A 38 8.02 -12.81 7.19
N MET A 39 6.78 -12.76 6.70
CA MET A 39 6.33 -13.54 5.54
C MET A 39 6.66 -12.87 4.20
N TYR A 40 6.44 -11.56 4.04
CA TYR A 40 6.50 -10.92 2.71
C TYR A 40 7.71 -10.01 2.50
N GLY A 41 8.55 -9.81 3.54
CA GLY A 41 9.68 -8.89 3.47
C GLY A 41 9.26 -7.44 3.30
N LEU A 42 8.02 -7.09 3.63
CA LEU A 42 7.46 -5.76 3.37
C LEU A 42 8.22 -4.67 4.16
N PRO A 43 8.45 -3.48 3.59
CA PRO A 43 9.17 -2.38 4.22
C PRO A 43 8.28 -1.64 5.24
N TYR A 44 7.70 -2.37 6.19
CA TYR A 44 6.88 -1.75 7.23
C TYR A 44 7.73 -0.83 8.11
N ASN A 45 7.15 0.25 8.59
CA ASN A 45 7.73 1.12 9.59
C ASN A 45 6.68 1.29 10.68
N LEU A 46 7.09 1.02 11.93
CA LEU A 46 6.24 1.30 13.07
C LEU A 46 5.97 2.79 13.15
N SER A 47 4.70 3.18 13.16
CA SER A 47 4.28 4.58 13.18
C SER A 47 3.19 4.83 14.21
N LEU A 48 3.14 6.07 14.70
CA LEU A 48 1.91 6.63 15.26
C LEU A 48 1.06 7.10 14.09
N THR A 49 -0.18 6.64 14.03
CA THR A 49 -1.09 6.97 12.94
C THR A 49 -2.40 7.50 13.50
N GLU A 50 -2.90 8.55 12.89
CA GLU A 50 -4.20 9.14 13.18
C GLU A 50 -4.91 9.36 11.85
N GLY A 51 -6.18 9.00 11.77
CA GLY A 51 -6.95 9.24 10.57
C GLY A 51 -8.44 9.32 10.87
N ASN A 52 -9.15 9.94 9.95
CA ASN A 52 -10.60 10.09 10.01
C ASN A 52 -11.17 9.90 8.59
N VAL A 53 -12.32 9.22 8.51
CA VAL A 53 -13.14 9.16 7.30
C VAL A 53 -14.53 9.67 7.64
N SER A 54 -14.97 10.69 6.92
CA SER A 54 -16.36 11.18 6.93
C SER A 54 -17.10 10.72 5.67
N SER A 55 -18.31 11.22 5.43
CA SER A 55 -19.09 10.91 4.23
C SER A 55 -18.45 11.38 2.93
N ASN A 56 -17.57 12.38 2.97
CA ASN A 56 -17.02 13.06 1.80
C ASN A 56 -15.54 13.43 1.93
N GLN A 57 -14.86 13.00 2.99
CA GLN A 57 -13.47 13.37 3.24
C GLN A 57 -12.71 12.23 3.93
N ILE A 58 -11.41 12.16 3.63
CA ILE A 58 -10.44 11.36 4.37
C ILE A 58 -9.27 12.25 4.77
N THR A 59 -8.82 12.10 6.01
CA THR A 59 -7.58 12.71 6.51
C THR A 59 -6.75 11.65 7.21
N PHE A 60 -5.43 11.77 7.07
CA PHE A 60 -4.50 10.81 7.61
C PHE A 60 -3.17 11.47 7.98
N ARG A 61 -2.61 11.09 9.12
CA ARG A 61 -1.29 11.49 9.60
C ARG A 61 -0.51 10.27 10.08
N SER A 62 0.77 10.21 9.75
CA SER A 62 1.70 9.20 10.23
C SER A 62 3.00 9.83 10.71
N ARG A 63 3.55 9.28 11.80
CA ARG A 63 4.87 9.61 12.33
C ARG A 63 5.61 8.33 12.70
N ARG A 64 6.67 8.01 11.97
CA ARG A 64 7.52 6.84 12.26
C ARG A 64 8.18 6.95 13.61
N LYS A 65 8.23 5.81 14.31
CA LYS A 65 8.94 5.59 15.56
C LYS A 65 10.27 4.90 15.32
N LEU A 66 11.17 5.02 16.31
CA LEU A 66 12.37 4.19 16.38
C LEU A 66 11.98 2.70 16.42
N PRO A 67 12.82 1.79 15.88
CA PRO A 67 14.20 2.01 15.40
C PRO A 67 14.32 2.47 13.94
N HIS A 68 13.22 2.85 13.29
CA HIS A 68 13.25 3.29 11.89
C HIS A 68 13.67 4.75 11.75
N ALA A 69 14.17 5.12 10.56
CA ALA A 69 14.41 6.53 10.23
C ALA A 69 13.10 7.31 10.42
N ARG A 70 13.18 8.42 11.14
CA ARG A 70 12.03 9.28 11.39
C ARG A 70 11.52 9.78 10.04
N ALA A 71 10.22 9.66 9.84
CA ALA A 71 9.50 10.25 8.73
C ALA A 71 8.11 10.67 9.23
N ARG A 72 7.61 11.79 8.73
CA ARG A 72 6.25 12.28 8.95
C ARG A 72 5.52 12.33 7.63
N SER A 73 4.22 12.07 7.66
CA SER A 73 3.37 12.26 6.49
C SER A 73 1.98 12.68 6.89
N GLU A 74 1.39 13.52 6.05
CA GLU A 74 0.02 13.98 6.09
C GLU A 74 -0.58 13.76 4.70
N PHE A 75 -1.80 13.24 4.67
CA PHE A 75 -2.56 13.01 3.47
C PHE A 75 -4.01 13.43 3.72
N GLY A 76 -4.61 14.06 2.72
CA GLY A 76 -6.03 14.37 2.75
C GLY A 76 -6.63 14.43 1.36
N ALA A 77 -7.92 14.12 1.28
CA ALA A 77 -8.68 14.19 0.05
C ALA A 77 -10.17 14.36 0.36
N SER A 78 -10.87 15.10 -0.48
CA SER A 78 -12.34 15.13 -0.54
C SER A 78 -12.85 14.25 -1.67
N PHE A 79 -14.10 13.82 -1.61
CA PHE A 79 -14.74 12.99 -2.64
C PHE A 79 -16.26 13.10 -2.56
N ALA A 80 -16.94 12.80 -3.66
CA ALA A 80 -18.40 12.74 -3.67
C ALA A 80 -18.90 11.61 -2.74
N PRO A 81 -19.96 11.83 -1.96
CA PRO A 81 -20.56 10.78 -1.14
C PRO A 81 -20.98 9.58 -1.99
N ILE A 82 -20.64 8.37 -1.54
CA ILE A 82 -21.01 7.12 -2.23
C ILE A 82 -22.44 6.74 -1.83
N GLN A 83 -23.36 6.79 -2.80
CA GLN A 83 -24.78 6.50 -2.66
C GLN A 83 -25.27 5.50 -3.72
N SER A 84 -26.53 5.07 -3.64
CA SER A 84 -27.14 4.24 -4.68
C SER A 84 -27.09 4.95 -6.04
N GLY A 85 -26.67 4.25 -7.09
CA GLY A 85 -26.49 4.83 -8.43
C GLY A 85 -25.18 5.60 -8.65
N THR A 86 -24.26 5.61 -7.68
CA THR A 86 -22.93 6.23 -7.88
C THR A 86 -22.19 5.56 -9.04
N GLU A 87 -21.73 6.36 -10.00
CA GLU A 87 -20.83 5.90 -11.05
C GLU A 87 -19.41 5.75 -10.49
N PHE A 88 -18.85 4.55 -10.67
CA PHE A 88 -17.48 4.26 -10.27
C PHE A 88 -16.50 4.47 -11.41
N SER A 89 -15.27 4.80 -11.06
CA SER A 89 -14.17 5.05 -11.99
C SER A 89 -13.83 3.76 -12.73
N GLY A 90 -13.96 3.78 -14.07
CA GLY A 90 -13.82 2.59 -14.91
C GLY A 90 -13.01 2.80 -16.18
N SER A 91 -12.28 3.91 -16.32
CA SER A 91 -11.43 4.13 -17.50
C SER A 91 -10.27 3.12 -17.58
N THR A 92 -9.62 3.05 -18.74
CA THR A 92 -8.43 2.20 -18.92
C THR A 92 -7.29 2.57 -17.95
N LEU A 93 -7.13 3.86 -17.64
CA LEU A 93 -6.19 4.33 -16.63
C LEU A 93 -6.63 3.93 -15.21
N ASP A 94 -7.92 3.97 -14.90
CA ASP A 94 -8.41 3.55 -13.58
C ASP A 94 -8.17 2.08 -13.33
N HIS A 95 -8.47 1.25 -14.34
CA HIS A 95 -8.15 -0.16 -14.30
C HIS A 95 -6.63 -0.39 -14.13
N PHE A 96 -5.81 0.44 -14.76
CA PHE A 96 -4.37 0.42 -14.53
C PHE A 96 -4.01 0.80 -13.09
N LEU A 97 -4.62 1.81 -12.47
CA LEU A 97 -4.21 2.26 -11.13
C LEU A 97 -4.74 1.36 -10.01
N LEU A 98 -5.96 0.86 -10.16
CA LEU A 98 -6.69 0.15 -9.09
C LEU A 98 -6.46 -1.37 -9.13
N GLU A 99 -6.49 -1.98 -10.32
CA GLU A 99 -6.61 -3.43 -10.45
C GLU A 99 -5.22 -4.09 -10.47
N ARG A 100 -4.61 -4.20 -9.28
CA ARG A 100 -3.27 -4.78 -9.06
C ARG A 100 -3.28 -5.92 -8.05
N TYR A 101 -3.43 -7.13 -8.58
CA TYR A 101 -3.56 -8.37 -7.82
C TYR A 101 -2.24 -9.07 -7.46
N ARG A 102 -1.14 -8.32 -7.45
CA ARG A 102 0.20 -8.83 -7.14
C ARG A 102 1.06 -7.71 -6.59
N PHE A 103 1.90 -8.05 -5.62
CA PHE A 103 2.92 -7.12 -5.15
C PHE A 103 4.30 -7.76 -5.06
N TRP A 104 5.29 -6.88 -4.97
CA TRP A 104 6.68 -7.17 -4.65
C TRP A 104 7.19 -6.22 -3.58
N ALA A 105 8.20 -6.67 -2.85
CA ALA A 105 8.99 -5.84 -1.95
C ALA A 105 10.44 -6.31 -1.88
N ARG A 106 11.30 -5.39 -1.45
CA ARG A 106 12.71 -5.66 -1.19
C ARG A 106 12.87 -6.46 0.09
N ARG A 107 13.59 -7.58 0.02
CA ARG A 107 14.06 -8.28 1.22
C ARG A 107 15.34 -7.65 1.73
N LYS A 108 15.45 -7.43 3.04
CA LYS A 108 16.66 -6.82 3.66
C LYS A 108 17.93 -7.66 3.46
N TRP A 109 17.80 -8.99 3.47
CA TRP A 109 18.94 -9.93 3.47
C TRP A 109 19.01 -10.80 2.21
N SER A 110 18.33 -10.40 1.14
CA SER A 110 18.35 -11.15 -0.11
C SER A 110 18.24 -10.21 -1.29
N THR A 111 19.04 -10.48 -2.33
CA THR A 111 18.94 -9.82 -3.63
C THR A 111 17.68 -10.23 -4.39
N LEU A 112 16.99 -11.30 -3.96
CA LEU A 112 15.74 -11.76 -4.55
C LEU A 112 14.54 -11.08 -3.89
N SER A 113 13.75 -10.39 -4.71
CA SER A 113 12.43 -9.87 -4.34
C SER A 113 11.41 -11.01 -4.21
N THR A 114 10.56 -10.96 -3.19
CA THR A 114 9.44 -11.89 -3.03
C THR A 114 8.17 -11.32 -3.64
N THR A 115 7.27 -12.21 -4.08
CA THR A 115 5.97 -11.83 -4.62
C THR A 115 4.86 -12.61 -3.95
N ALA A 116 3.70 -11.97 -3.82
CA ALA A 116 2.45 -12.60 -3.42
C ALA A 116 1.30 -12.10 -4.28
N ARG A 117 0.26 -12.92 -4.42
CA ARG A 117 -0.99 -12.53 -5.05
C ARG A 117 -1.91 -11.91 -4.01
N VAL A 118 -2.65 -10.91 -4.44
CA VAL A 118 -3.72 -10.29 -3.67
C VAL A 118 -5.04 -10.65 -4.35
N ARG A 119 -6.05 -10.98 -3.57
CA ARG A 119 -7.43 -11.19 -4.03
C ARG A 119 -8.34 -10.24 -3.29
N HIS A 120 -9.15 -9.53 -4.05
CA HIS A 120 -10.17 -8.63 -3.58
C HIS A 120 -11.20 -8.48 -4.71
N SER A 121 -12.43 -8.07 -4.39
CA SER A 121 -13.39 -7.65 -5.42
C SER A 121 -12.89 -6.37 -6.09
N PRO A 122 -13.23 -6.10 -7.38
CA PRO A 122 -12.82 -4.86 -8.04
C PRO A 122 -13.17 -3.61 -7.23
N TYR A 123 -12.31 -2.60 -7.28
CA TYR A 123 -12.50 -1.40 -6.48
C TYR A 123 -13.69 -0.59 -7.01
N GLN A 124 -14.68 -0.35 -6.14
CA GLN A 124 -15.75 0.61 -6.38
C GLN A 124 -15.27 2.02 -5.97
N ALA A 125 -14.42 2.61 -6.82
CA ALA A 125 -13.72 3.85 -6.51
C ALA A 125 -14.36 5.08 -7.16
N VAL A 126 -14.47 6.17 -6.41
CA VAL A 126 -14.82 7.50 -6.92
C VAL A 126 -13.57 8.37 -7.04
N ARG A 127 -13.61 9.39 -7.88
CA ARG A 127 -12.54 10.40 -7.95
C ARG A 127 -12.48 11.19 -6.66
N THR A 128 -11.26 11.45 -6.22
CA THR A 128 -11.03 12.45 -5.19
C THR A 128 -10.87 13.84 -5.81
N GLN A 129 -11.11 14.83 -4.98
CA GLN A 129 -10.84 16.24 -5.19
C GLN A 129 -9.90 16.71 -4.07
N GLU A 130 -9.25 17.86 -4.26
CA GLU A 130 -8.39 18.51 -3.24
C GLU A 130 -7.40 17.53 -2.58
N THR A 131 -6.84 16.63 -3.39
CA THR A 131 -5.97 15.56 -2.93
C THR A 131 -4.58 16.09 -2.72
N HIS A 132 -4.15 16.10 -1.46
CA HIS A 132 -2.85 16.62 -1.07
C HIS A 132 -2.08 15.59 -0.28
N TYR A 133 -0.76 15.65 -0.47
CA TYR A 133 0.21 14.90 0.29
C TYR A 133 1.34 15.83 0.72
N ARG A 134 1.73 15.73 1.99
CA ARG A 134 2.93 16.40 2.50
C ARG A 134 3.66 15.45 3.43
N GLY A 135 4.96 15.30 3.26
CA GLY A 135 5.71 14.47 4.17
C GLY A 135 7.10 14.14 3.71
N GLU A 136 7.57 13.02 4.25
CA GLU A 136 8.94 12.54 4.13
C GLU A 136 8.96 11.09 3.61
N LEU A 137 7.88 10.60 2.99
CA LEU A 137 7.83 9.21 2.52
C LEU A 137 8.80 8.99 1.36
N PHE A 138 8.88 9.92 0.40
CA PHE A 138 9.76 9.79 -0.77
C PHE A 138 11.21 9.96 -0.35
N SER A 139 11.51 11.03 0.39
CA SER A 139 12.84 11.34 0.92
C SER A 139 13.37 10.24 1.84
N SER A 140 12.52 9.59 2.63
CA SER A 140 12.93 8.41 3.43
C SER A 140 13.39 7.21 2.60
N GLN A 141 13.09 7.21 1.30
CA GLN A 141 13.51 6.19 0.33
C GLN A 141 14.59 6.72 -0.64
N GLY A 142 15.15 7.90 -0.37
CA GLY A 142 16.14 8.54 -1.23
C GLY A 142 15.56 9.14 -2.51
N LEU A 143 14.25 9.39 -2.56
CA LEU A 143 13.56 10.03 -3.68
C LEU A 143 13.25 11.49 -3.35
N ALA A 144 13.14 12.35 -4.35
CA ALA A 144 12.66 13.72 -4.15
C ALA A 144 11.16 13.72 -3.77
N GLU A 145 10.77 14.58 -2.84
CA GLU A 145 9.34 14.80 -2.53
C GLU A 145 8.63 15.45 -3.72
N PRO A 146 7.34 15.14 -3.96
CA PRO A 146 6.58 15.78 -5.02
C PRO A 146 6.40 17.28 -4.72
N THR A 147 6.66 18.12 -5.71
CA THR A 147 6.44 19.58 -5.64
C THR A 147 5.12 19.99 -6.28
N GLN A 148 4.45 19.06 -6.96
CA GLN A 148 3.17 19.27 -7.62
C GLN A 148 2.07 18.51 -6.87
N GLU A 149 0.85 19.01 -6.99
CA GLU A 149 -0.34 18.33 -6.46
C GLU A 149 -0.59 17.00 -7.17
N ALA A 150 -1.36 16.14 -6.52
CA ALA A 150 -1.71 14.84 -7.08
C ALA A 150 -2.51 15.03 -8.38
N THR A 151 -1.98 14.52 -9.49
CA THR A 151 -2.68 14.56 -10.80
C THR A 151 -4.00 13.80 -10.78
N LEU A 152 -4.08 12.74 -9.97
CA LEU A 152 -5.21 11.85 -9.93
C LEU A 152 -5.29 11.14 -8.58
N GLY A 153 -6.49 11.03 -8.03
CA GLY A 153 -6.75 10.26 -6.82
C GLY A 153 -8.09 9.56 -6.86
N HIS A 154 -8.19 8.55 -6.01
CA HIS A 154 -9.34 7.68 -5.89
C HIS A 154 -9.64 7.41 -4.43
N TYR A 155 -10.93 7.36 -4.11
CA TYR A 155 -11.42 6.88 -2.84
C TYR A 155 -12.35 5.69 -3.06
N CYS A 156 -12.16 4.65 -2.27
CA CYS A 156 -13.04 3.49 -2.23
C CYS A 156 -13.30 3.13 -0.77
N LYS A 157 -14.54 2.78 -0.45
CA LYS A 157 -14.85 2.23 0.87
C LYS A 157 -14.05 0.94 1.06
N GLY A 158 -13.46 0.78 2.24
CA GLY A 158 -12.63 -0.38 2.55
C GLY A 158 -13.34 -1.70 2.24
N LEU A 159 -12.60 -2.64 1.66
CA LEU A 159 -13.08 -3.96 1.32
C LEU A 159 -12.13 -5.05 1.85
N LYS A 160 -12.62 -6.29 1.86
CA LYS A 160 -11.84 -7.43 2.32
C LYS A 160 -10.76 -7.78 1.29
N VAL A 161 -9.52 -7.86 1.77
CA VAL A 161 -8.35 -8.19 0.96
C VAL A 161 -7.68 -9.44 1.50
N HIS A 162 -7.34 -10.38 0.62
CA HIS A 162 -6.65 -11.61 0.96
C HIS A 162 -5.31 -11.70 0.23
N ALA A 163 -4.21 -11.83 0.98
CA ALA A 163 -2.89 -12.11 0.42
C ALA A 163 -2.59 -13.62 0.43
N SER A 164 -2.08 -14.15 -0.68
CA SER A 164 -1.57 -15.53 -0.71
C SER A 164 -0.26 -15.62 0.06
N ALA A 165 0.01 -16.77 0.70
CA ALA A 165 1.33 -17.05 1.27
C ALA A 165 2.45 -16.83 0.23
N PRO A 166 3.63 -16.35 0.63
CA PRO A 166 4.73 -16.11 -0.27
C PRO A 166 5.34 -17.44 -0.73
N SER A 167 5.89 -17.48 -1.95
CA SER A 167 6.40 -18.73 -2.55
C SER A 167 7.48 -19.43 -1.72
N TRP A 168 8.31 -18.69 -0.97
CA TRP A 168 9.36 -19.27 -0.13
C TRP A 168 8.85 -19.95 1.15
N ALA A 169 7.66 -19.62 1.63
CA ALA A 169 7.08 -20.26 2.82
C ALA A 169 6.90 -21.77 2.57
N PHE A 170 6.56 -22.13 1.33
CA PHE A 170 6.49 -23.52 0.89
C PHE A 170 7.89 -24.17 0.76
N SER A 171 8.93 -23.41 0.45
CA SER A 171 10.30 -23.92 0.36
C SER A 171 10.90 -24.31 1.71
N ILE A 172 10.56 -23.61 2.80
CA ILE A 172 10.99 -23.99 4.16
C ILE A 172 10.30 -25.28 4.63
N ALA A 173 9.00 -25.43 4.34
CA ALA A 173 8.27 -26.66 4.66
C ALA A 173 8.85 -27.89 3.92
N GLY A 174 9.28 -27.71 2.66
CA GLY A 174 9.99 -28.76 1.93
C GLY A 174 11.32 -29.16 2.58
N GLN A 175 12.11 -28.21 3.07
CA GLN A 175 13.37 -28.50 3.77
C GLN A 175 13.17 -29.16 5.14
N ALA A 176 12.08 -28.86 5.84
CA ALA A 176 11.75 -29.48 7.12
C ALA A 176 11.31 -30.94 6.99
N ASN A 177 10.67 -31.31 5.87
CA ASN A 177 10.25 -32.69 5.58
C ASN A 177 11.37 -33.59 5.03
N HIS A 178 12.56 -33.04 4.81
CA HIS A 178 13.76 -33.77 4.38
C HIS A 178 14.80 -33.91 5.50
N ARG A 179 14.39 -33.75 6.77
CA ARG A 179 15.20 -34.05 7.95
C ARG A 179 14.59 -35.19 8.75
#